data_AF-S9PPT9-F1
#
_entry.id   AF-S9PPT9-F1
#
_cell.length_a   1.000
_cell.length_b   1.000
_cell.length_c   1.000
_cell.angle_alpha   90.00
_cell.angle_beta   90.00
_cell.angle_gamma   90.00
#
_symmetry.space_group_name_H-M   'P 1'
#
loop_
_entity.id
_entity.type
_entity.pdbx_description
1 polymer ?
#
loop_
_entity_poly.entity_id
_entity_poly.type
_entity_poly.pdbx_seq_one_letter_code
_entity_poly.pdbx_strand_id
1 'polypeptide(L)'
;METYEQEYRLLAADIEEKLNDLARTADNTASQACQRLLNEIDEVIGQIEIEAGSVPTAERGALNGRIRSYRAKLEEWRNIFKTEMANANRKALFGQRDTTADEYKGVDQDYDQRTRLLHGNSRLEEASQRLLESQRVANETEGVGANILRDLHGQRNQLEHSLGVLGETSGHLDRSLRTLKTMARRLAMNRFFTTGIIAILVILILLILYNKFR
;
A
#
# COMPACT_ATOMS: atom_id res chain seq x y z
N MET A 1 3.86 -7.98 -17.94
CA MET A 1 4.37 -8.26 -16.58
C MET A 1 5.89 -8.28 -16.51
N GLU A 2 6.59 -9.27 -17.08
CA GLU A 2 8.08 -9.34 -16.97
C GLU A 2 8.81 -8.14 -17.60
N THR A 3 8.29 -7.61 -18.71
CA THR A 3 8.84 -6.41 -19.37
C THR A 3 8.77 -5.18 -18.46
N TYR A 4 7.65 -4.97 -17.78
CA TYR A 4 7.46 -3.84 -16.86
C TYR A 4 8.26 -4.02 -15.56
N GLU A 5 8.44 -5.25 -15.07
CA GLU A 5 9.34 -5.50 -13.94
C GLU A 5 10.82 -5.22 -14.30
N GLN A 6 11.24 -5.51 -15.53
CA GLN A 6 12.59 -5.17 -16.01
C GLN A 6 12.76 -3.66 -16.18
N GLU A 7 11.77 -3.00 -16.78
CA GLU A 7 11.75 -1.54 -16.92
C GLU A 7 11.80 -0.83 -15.57
N TYR A 8 11.01 -1.27 -14.59
CA TYR A 8 11.05 -0.78 -13.21
C TYR A 8 12.44 -0.92 -12.59
N ARG A 9 13.14 -2.05 -12.79
CA ARG A 9 14.49 -2.27 -12.24
C ARG A 9 15.53 -1.34 -12.86
N LEU A 10 15.42 -1.08 -14.16
CA LEU A 10 16.33 -0.16 -14.86
C LEU A 10 16.11 1.28 -14.38
N LEU A 11 14.85 1.72 -14.29
CA LEU A 11 14.51 3.05 -13.78
C LEU A 11 14.88 3.22 -12.30
N ALA A 12 14.73 2.16 -11.49
CA ALA A 12 15.15 2.15 -10.09
C ALA A 12 16.67 2.37 -9.92
N ALA A 13 17.49 1.79 -10.80
CA ALA A 13 18.93 2.01 -10.77
C ALA A 13 19.29 3.43 -11.24
N ASP A 14 18.64 3.93 -12.31
CA ASP A 14 18.89 5.26 -12.85
C ASP A 14 18.49 6.37 -11.85
N ILE A 15 17.37 6.21 -11.13
CA ILE A 15 16.97 7.20 -10.11
C ILE A 15 17.96 7.23 -8.95
N GLU A 16 18.47 6.09 -8.48
CA GLU A 16 19.46 6.04 -7.39
C GLU A 16 20.77 6.71 -7.80
N GLU A 17 21.22 6.54 -9.04
CA GLU A 17 22.41 7.21 -9.58
C GLU A 17 22.20 8.73 -9.66
N LYS A 18 21.08 9.20 -10.23
CA LYS A 18 20.80 10.63 -10.35
C LYS A 18 20.49 11.32 -9.02
N LEU A 19 19.94 10.61 -8.04
CA LEU A 19 19.76 11.15 -6.69
C LEU A 19 21.11 11.41 -6.01
N ASN A 20 22.09 10.52 -6.20
CA ASN A 20 23.45 10.73 -5.71
C ASN A 20 24.17 11.88 -6.44
N ASP A 21 23.94 12.03 -7.75
CA ASP A 21 24.49 13.15 -8.51
C ASP A 21 23.85 14.50 -8.12
N LEU A 22 22.55 14.51 -7.86
CA LEU A 22 21.84 15.68 -7.35
C LEU A 22 22.40 16.15 -5.99
N ALA A 23 22.69 15.22 -5.08
CA ALA A 23 23.30 15.53 -3.79
C ALA A 23 24.70 16.17 -3.91
N ARG A 24 25.40 15.90 -5.02
CA ARG A 24 26.75 16.45 -5.28
C ARG A 24 26.72 17.80 -5.98
N THR A 25 25.90 17.92 -7.02
CA THR A 25 25.98 19.02 -7.98
C THR A 25 24.94 20.12 -7.69
N ALA A 26 23.80 19.77 -7.08
CA ALA A 26 22.73 20.69 -6.69
C ALA A 26 22.22 21.60 -7.84
N ASP A 27 22.33 21.15 -9.09
CA ASP A 27 21.91 21.89 -10.27
C ASP A 27 20.40 21.73 -10.55
N ASN A 28 19.76 22.81 -11.00
CA ASN A 28 18.33 22.82 -11.37
C ASN A 28 17.99 21.83 -12.50
N THR A 29 18.95 21.51 -13.38
CA THR A 29 18.81 20.56 -14.48
C THR A 29 18.76 19.11 -13.98
N ALA A 30 19.62 18.77 -13.02
CA ALA A 30 19.60 17.48 -12.32
C ALA A 30 18.29 17.30 -11.54
N SER A 31 17.80 18.36 -10.87
CA SER A 31 16.51 18.32 -10.17
C SER A 31 15.34 17.99 -11.10
N GLN A 32 15.30 18.62 -12.28
CA GLN A 32 14.27 18.34 -13.28
C GLN A 32 14.38 16.93 -13.86
N ALA A 33 15.59 16.41 -14.06
CA ALA A 33 15.81 15.05 -14.54
C ALA A 33 15.32 14.01 -13.52
N CYS A 34 15.64 14.17 -12.23
CA CYS A 34 15.13 13.31 -11.16
C CYS A 34 13.60 13.35 -11.07
N GLN A 35 13.00 14.53 -11.21
CA GLN A 35 11.54 14.66 -11.18
C GLN A 35 10.86 13.91 -12.33
N ARG A 36 11.45 13.92 -13.53
CA ARG A 36 10.94 13.15 -14.68
C ARG A 36 11.01 11.65 -14.42
N LEU A 37 12.16 11.16 -13.94
CA LEU A 37 12.34 9.74 -13.62
C LEU A 37 11.39 9.27 -12.51
N LEU A 38 11.17 10.08 -11.47
CA LEU A 38 10.20 9.74 -10.42
C LEU A 38 8.78 9.60 -10.96
N ASN A 39 8.39 10.43 -11.93
CA ASN A 39 7.08 10.32 -12.58
C ASN A 39 6.99 9.10 -13.49
N GLU A 40 8.06 8.77 -14.20
CA GLU A 40 8.15 7.59 -15.08
C GLU A 40 8.06 6.28 -14.27
N ILE A 41 8.73 6.22 -13.11
CA ILE A 41 8.61 5.09 -12.18
C ILE A 41 7.17 4.96 -11.64
N ASP A 42 6.52 6.08 -11.32
CA ASP A 42 5.12 6.08 -10.84
C ASP A 42 4.17 5.55 -11.91
N GLU A 43 4.39 5.92 -13.18
CA GLU A 43 3.63 5.44 -14.33
C GLU A 43 3.81 3.93 -14.54
N VAL A 44 5.04 3.43 -14.50
CA VAL A 44 5.34 2.00 -14.63
C VAL A 44 4.74 1.20 -13.48
N ILE A 45 4.81 1.69 -12.23
CA ILE A 45 4.13 1.05 -11.10
C ILE A 45 2.61 1.01 -11.33
N GLY A 46 2.02 2.09 -11.84
CA GLY A 46 0.60 2.14 -12.20
C GLY A 46 0.22 1.12 -13.27
N GLN A 47 1.06 0.92 -14.29
CA GLN A 47 0.85 -0.08 -15.33
C GLN A 47 0.96 -1.51 -14.76
N ILE A 48 1.91 -1.78 -13.85
CA ILE A 48 2.01 -3.05 -13.12
C ILE A 48 0.76 -3.32 -12.27
N GLU A 49 0.20 -2.29 -11.63
CA GLU A 49 -1.05 -2.40 -10.86
C GLU A 49 -2.25 -2.76 -11.75
N ILE A 50 -2.37 -2.15 -12.93
CA ILE A 50 -3.44 -2.45 -13.89
C ILE A 50 -3.31 -3.89 -14.41
N GLU A 51 -2.10 -4.30 -14.80
CA GLU A 51 -1.87 -5.68 -15.24
C GLU A 51 -2.10 -6.68 -14.10
N ALA A 52 -1.75 -6.35 -12.86
CA ALA A 52 -1.97 -7.20 -11.70
C ALA A 52 -3.47 -7.45 -11.46
N GLY A 53 -4.32 -6.49 -11.84
CA GLY A 53 -5.76 -6.64 -11.87
C GLY A 53 -6.27 -7.72 -12.83
N SER A 54 -5.51 -8.07 -13.87
CA SER A 54 -5.88 -9.13 -14.83
C SER A 54 -5.43 -10.54 -14.42
N VAL A 55 -4.60 -10.68 -13.38
CA VAL A 55 -4.02 -11.95 -12.93
C VAL A 55 -4.98 -12.74 -12.02
N PRO A 56 -5.02 -14.09 -12.09
CA PRO A 56 -5.85 -14.93 -11.21
C PRO A 56 -5.55 -14.75 -9.71
N THR A 57 -6.59 -14.91 -8.88
CA THR A 57 -6.58 -14.60 -7.44
C THR A 57 -5.51 -15.33 -6.62
N ALA A 58 -5.03 -16.49 -7.08
CA ALA A 58 -4.00 -17.29 -6.41
C ALA A 58 -2.62 -16.61 -6.39
N GLU A 59 -2.27 -15.83 -7.42
CA GLU A 59 -0.96 -15.17 -7.55
C GLU A 59 -0.99 -13.69 -7.12
N ARG A 60 -2.19 -13.11 -6.98
CA ARG A 60 -2.39 -11.70 -6.57
C ARG A 60 -1.77 -11.37 -5.21
N GLY A 61 -1.71 -12.31 -4.28
CA GLY A 61 -1.17 -12.07 -2.94
C GLY A 61 0.31 -11.66 -2.95
N ALA A 62 1.14 -12.40 -3.70
CA ALA A 62 2.57 -12.13 -3.83
C ALA A 62 2.84 -10.86 -4.65
N LEU A 63 2.09 -10.66 -5.74
CA LEU A 63 2.16 -9.47 -6.60
C LEU A 63 1.80 -8.19 -5.84
N ASN A 64 0.71 -8.20 -5.07
CA ASN A 64 0.31 -7.05 -4.25
C ASN A 64 1.34 -6.74 -3.14
N GLY A 65 2.04 -7.75 -2.63
CA GLY A 65 3.17 -7.55 -1.72
C GLY A 65 4.33 -6.79 -2.38
N ARG A 66 4.68 -7.17 -3.61
CA ARG A 66 5.72 -6.49 -4.39
C ARG A 66 5.33 -5.06 -4.78
N ILE A 67 4.10 -4.84 -5.24
CA ILE A 67 3.57 -3.50 -5.57
C ILE A 67 3.67 -2.57 -4.36
N ARG A 68 3.28 -3.02 -3.16
CA ARG A 68 3.44 -2.23 -1.93
C ARG A 68 4.90 -1.87 -1.66
N SER A 69 5.83 -2.81 -1.89
CA SER A 69 7.26 -2.53 -1.72
C SER A 69 7.80 -1.51 -2.74
N TYR A 70 7.31 -1.55 -3.99
CA TYR A 70 7.68 -0.58 -5.02
C TYR A 70 7.16 0.83 -4.71
N ARG A 71 5.91 0.93 -4.24
CA ARG A 71 5.32 2.19 -3.74
C ARG A 71 6.11 2.77 -2.56
N ALA A 72 6.52 1.93 -1.60
CA ALA A 72 7.31 2.36 -0.46
C ALA A 72 8.68 2.93 -0.88
N LYS A 73 9.36 2.27 -1.82
CA LYS A 73 10.64 2.77 -2.37
C LYS A 73 10.48 4.08 -3.14
N LEU A 74 9.40 4.23 -3.93
CA LEU A 74 9.13 5.48 -4.63
C LEU A 74 8.93 6.65 -3.66
N GLU A 75 8.24 6.42 -2.55
CA GLU A 75 8.04 7.45 -1.52
C GLU A 75 9.34 7.78 -0.78
N GLU A 76 10.21 6.78 -0.54
CA GLU A 76 11.56 7.01 -0.02
C GLU A 76 12.37 7.93 -0.95
N TRP A 77 12.44 7.61 -2.25
CA TRP A 77 13.16 8.46 -3.22
C TRP A 77 12.56 9.85 -3.34
N ARG A 78 11.22 10.01 -3.27
CA ARG A 78 10.56 11.33 -3.22
C ARG A 78 10.98 12.14 -1.99
N ASN A 79 11.10 11.51 -0.83
CA ASN A 79 11.50 12.19 0.40
C ASN A 79 12.97 12.60 0.37
N ILE A 80 13.85 11.75 -0.17
CA ILE A 80 15.26 12.11 -0.36
C ILE A 80 15.37 13.27 -1.37
N PHE A 81 14.67 13.20 -2.51
CA PHE A 81 14.64 14.29 -3.49
C PHE A 81 14.18 15.63 -2.88
N LYS A 82 13.10 15.63 -2.09
CA LYS A 82 12.60 16.84 -1.41
C LYS A 82 13.59 17.41 -0.40
N THR A 83 14.27 16.56 0.36
CA THR A 83 15.25 17.00 1.36
C THR A 83 16.51 17.57 0.70
N GLU A 84 17.00 16.96 -0.37
CA GLU A 84 18.11 17.47 -1.15
C GLU A 84 17.78 18.82 -1.83
N MET A 85 16.57 18.96 -2.40
CA MET A 85 16.09 20.26 -2.91
C MET A 85 16.02 21.35 -1.84
N ALA A 86 15.54 21.00 -0.64
CA ALA A 86 15.50 21.95 0.48
C ALA A 86 16.90 22.36 0.96
N ASN A 87 17.86 21.44 0.94
CA ASN A 87 19.26 21.71 1.27
C ASN A 87 19.96 22.57 0.21
N ALA A 88 19.72 22.32 -1.08
CA ALA A 88 20.23 23.13 -2.18
C ALA A 88 19.73 24.58 -2.09
N ASN A 89 18.43 24.77 -1.87
CA ASN A 89 17.83 26.10 -1.73
C ASN A 89 18.36 26.83 -0.47
N ARG A 90 18.55 26.11 0.63
CA ARG A 90 19.19 26.63 1.84
C ARG A 90 20.61 27.11 1.54
N LYS A 91 21.43 26.32 0.85
CA LYS A 91 22.81 26.67 0.50
C LYS A 91 22.89 27.89 -0.41
N ALA A 92 21.96 28.03 -1.36
CA ALA A 92 21.84 29.24 -2.20
C ALA A 92 21.48 30.49 -1.37
N LEU A 93 20.55 30.37 -0.43
CA LEU A 93 20.14 31.48 0.46
C LEU A 93 21.22 31.91 1.46
N PHE A 94 22.00 30.96 2.00
CA PHE A 94 23.07 31.26 2.96
C PHE A 94 24.39 31.65 2.28
N GLY A 95 24.67 31.17 1.06
CA GLY A 95 25.87 31.53 0.30
C GLY A 95 25.88 32.96 -0.23
N GLN A 96 24.71 33.60 -0.39
CA GLN A 96 24.60 34.98 -0.87
C GLN A 96 24.94 36.03 0.20
N ARG A 97 25.03 35.65 1.48
CA ARG A 97 25.11 36.61 2.60
C ARG A 97 26.53 36.97 3.04
N ASP A 98 27.55 36.22 2.60
CA ASP A 98 28.95 36.46 3.01
C ASP A 98 29.73 37.40 2.06
N THR A 99 29.21 37.77 0.89
CA THR A 99 29.96 38.56 -0.10
C THR A 99 29.63 40.05 -0.16
N THR A 100 28.68 40.55 0.63
CA THR A 100 28.26 41.97 0.57
C THR A 100 28.37 42.72 1.90
N ALA A 101 29.02 42.13 2.92
CA ALA A 101 29.05 42.69 4.27
C ALA A 101 30.27 43.60 4.57
N ASP A 102 31.23 43.75 3.64
CA ASP A 102 32.54 44.34 3.98
C ASP A 102 32.86 45.71 3.35
N GLU A 103 31.91 46.37 2.68
CA GLU A 103 32.20 47.68 2.07
C GLU A 103 30.99 48.63 2.13
N TYR A 104 30.77 49.24 3.30
CA TYR A 104 30.34 50.65 3.45
C TYR A 104 30.08 50.95 4.93
N LYS A 105 31.14 51.22 5.70
CA LYS A 105 31.02 51.83 7.03
C LYS A 105 31.14 53.35 6.90
N GLY A 106 30.02 54.05 7.08
CA GLY A 106 30.04 55.34 7.75
C GLY A 106 29.33 56.51 7.07
N VAL A 107 28.01 56.42 6.84
CA VAL A 107 27.12 57.61 6.80
C VAL A 107 25.68 57.35 7.33
N ASP A 108 25.13 56.12 7.32
CA ASP A 108 23.67 55.91 7.34
C ASP A 108 23.03 55.40 8.66
N GLN A 109 23.27 56.04 9.81
CA GLN A 109 22.66 55.54 11.07
C GLN A 109 21.12 55.71 11.15
N ASP A 110 20.56 56.73 10.49
CA ASP A 110 19.10 56.99 10.43
C ASP A 110 18.41 56.17 9.31
N TYR A 111 19.07 56.02 8.17
CA TYR A 111 18.63 55.12 7.10
C TYR A 111 18.61 53.67 7.60
N ASP A 112 19.62 53.21 8.32
CA ASP A 112 19.70 51.83 8.83
C ASP A 112 18.54 51.50 9.81
N GLN A 113 18.10 52.47 10.62
CA GLN A 113 16.97 52.29 11.54
C GLN A 113 15.63 52.20 10.78
N ARG A 114 15.40 53.05 9.78
CA ARG A 114 14.18 53.02 8.95
C ARG A 114 14.13 51.76 8.09
N THR A 115 15.27 51.34 7.56
CA THR A 115 15.40 50.09 6.79
C THR A 115 15.13 48.88 7.69
N ARG A 116 15.62 48.89 8.95
CA ARG A 116 15.28 47.87 9.97
C ARG A 116 13.79 47.78 10.26
N LEU A 117 13.09 48.90 10.40
CA LEU A 117 11.65 48.92 10.68
C LEU A 117 10.84 48.41 9.47
N LEU A 118 11.21 48.79 8.26
CA LEU A 118 10.61 48.28 7.02
C LEU A 118 10.83 46.76 6.89
N HIS A 119 12.04 46.28 7.17
CA HIS A 119 12.32 44.84 7.20
C HIS A 119 11.54 44.12 8.30
N GLY A 120 11.41 44.73 9.48
CA GLY A 120 10.58 44.21 10.57
C GLY A 120 9.11 44.05 10.17
N ASN A 121 8.54 45.05 9.48
CA ASN A 121 7.16 45.00 9.00
C ASN A 121 6.97 43.95 7.90
N SER A 122 7.88 43.89 6.92
CA SER A 122 7.83 42.87 5.85
C SER A 122 7.88 41.43 6.39
N ARG A 123 8.68 41.19 7.44
CA ARG A 123 8.76 39.89 8.11
C ARG A 123 7.48 39.54 8.87
N LEU A 124 6.82 40.54 9.44
CA LEU A 124 5.56 40.37 10.17
C LEU A 124 4.43 40.05 9.20
N GLU A 125 4.39 40.74 8.06
CA GLU A 125 3.44 40.48 6.98
C GLU A 125 3.64 39.08 6.39
N GLU A 126 4.89 38.68 6.13
CA GLU A 126 5.21 37.32 5.67
C GLU A 126 4.85 36.25 6.71
N ALA A 127 5.12 36.51 8.00
CA ALA A 127 4.73 35.60 9.08
C ALA A 127 3.20 35.48 9.21
N SER A 128 2.47 36.58 9.04
CA SER A 128 1.00 36.60 9.04
C SER A 128 0.44 35.77 7.88
N GLN A 129 0.99 35.94 6.68
CA GLN A 129 0.59 35.18 5.51
C GLN A 129 0.87 33.68 5.68
N ARG A 130 2.03 33.32 6.25
CA ARG A 130 2.37 31.92 6.59
C ARG A 130 1.42 31.34 7.65
N LEU A 131 0.98 32.12 8.63
CA LEU A 131 0.01 31.67 9.63
C LEU A 131 -1.36 31.40 9.01
N LEU A 132 -1.83 32.27 8.11
CA LEU A 132 -3.09 32.07 7.38
C LEU A 132 -3.02 30.80 6.51
N GLU A 133 -1.89 30.58 5.83
CA GLU A 133 -1.68 29.37 5.04
C GLU A 133 -1.64 28.12 5.93
N SER A 134 -0.94 28.18 7.07
CA SER A 134 -0.91 27.08 8.05
C SER A 134 -2.31 26.75 8.58
N GLN A 135 -3.13 27.76 8.87
CA GLN A 135 -4.51 27.57 9.29
C GLN A 135 -5.37 26.91 8.20
N ARG A 136 -5.20 27.34 6.95
CA ARG A 136 -5.89 26.75 5.80
C ARG A 136 -5.51 25.27 5.63
N VAL A 137 -4.22 24.95 5.67
CA VAL A 137 -3.71 23.58 5.57
C VAL A 137 -4.18 22.73 6.76
N ALA A 138 -4.22 23.28 7.96
CA ALA A 138 -4.72 22.59 9.15
C ALA A 138 -6.21 22.24 9.01
N ASN A 139 -7.05 23.16 8.53
CA ASN A 139 -8.47 22.91 8.26
C ASN A 139 -8.67 21.86 7.17
N GLU A 140 -7.86 21.89 6.10
CA GLU A 140 -7.89 20.87 5.05
C GLU A 140 -7.53 19.49 5.62
N THR A 141 -6.49 19.44 6.47
CA THR A 141 -6.04 18.23 7.15
C THR A 141 -7.12 17.68 8.10
N GLU A 142 -7.84 18.54 8.83
CA GLU A 142 -8.98 18.15 9.66
C GLU A 142 -10.09 17.51 8.80
N GLY A 143 -10.37 18.07 7.63
CA GLY A 143 -11.33 17.50 6.66
C GLY A 143 -10.92 16.10 6.18
N VAL A 144 -9.64 15.91 5.85
CA VAL A 144 -9.10 14.59 5.49
C VAL A 144 -9.20 13.62 6.66
N GLY A 145 -8.83 14.05 7.88
CA GLY A 145 -8.94 13.23 9.09
C GLY A 145 -10.38 12.79 9.38
N ALA A 146 -11.36 13.69 9.21
CA ALA A 146 -12.78 13.38 9.38
C ALA A 146 -13.26 12.32 8.36
N ASN A 147 -12.79 12.39 7.11
CA ASN A 147 -13.10 11.37 6.10
C ASN A 147 -12.48 10.02 6.44
N ILE A 148 -11.21 9.99 6.88
CA ILE A 148 -10.55 8.76 7.33
C ILE A 148 -11.32 8.10 8.49
N LEU A 149 -11.77 8.88 9.46
CA LEU A 149 -12.58 8.36 10.58
C LEU A 149 -13.92 7.77 10.10
N ARG A 150 -14.56 8.40 9.11
CA ARG A 150 -15.79 7.89 8.50
C ARG A 150 -15.55 6.56 7.78
N ASP A 151 -14.45 6.46 7.04
CA ASP A 151 -14.08 5.25 6.30
C ASP A 151 -13.72 4.11 7.26
N LEU A 152 -12.95 4.39 8.32
CA LEU A 152 -12.63 3.41 9.35
C LEU A 152 -13.89 2.90 10.06
N HIS A 153 -14.86 3.77 10.32
CA HIS A 153 -16.15 3.36 10.85
C HIS A 153 -16.90 2.44 9.88
N GLY A 154 -16.92 2.77 8.58
CA GLY A 154 -17.49 1.90 7.54
C GLY A 154 -16.80 0.53 7.46
N GLN A 155 -15.47 0.51 7.49
CA GLN A 155 -14.67 -0.72 7.49
C GLN A 155 -14.94 -1.59 8.72
N ARG A 156 -15.09 -0.96 9.91
CA ARG A 156 -15.49 -1.68 11.13
C ARG A 156 -16.84 -2.37 10.95
N ASN A 157 -17.84 -1.66 10.41
CA ASN A 157 -19.17 -2.24 10.19
C ASN A 157 -19.11 -3.41 9.19
N GLN A 158 -18.28 -3.30 8.14
CA GLN A 158 -18.05 -4.40 7.20
C GLN A 158 -17.39 -5.62 7.85
N LEU A 159 -16.42 -5.41 8.75
CA LEU A 159 -15.78 -6.49 9.51
C LEU A 159 -16.76 -7.15 10.48
N GLU A 160 -17.54 -6.38 11.24
CA GLU A 160 -18.56 -6.91 12.15
C GLU A 160 -19.61 -7.72 11.38
N HIS A 161 -20.06 -7.24 10.22
CA HIS A 161 -20.98 -7.98 9.35
C HIS A 161 -20.35 -9.29 8.85
N SER A 162 -19.11 -9.25 8.37
CA SER A 162 -18.40 -10.43 7.87
C SER A 162 -18.21 -11.48 8.98
N LEU A 163 -17.88 -11.05 10.19
CA LEU A 163 -17.79 -11.93 11.36
C LEU A 163 -19.14 -12.56 11.72
N GLY A 164 -20.24 -11.79 11.62
CA GLY A 164 -21.59 -12.31 11.78
C GLY A 164 -21.93 -13.40 10.77
N VAL A 165 -21.65 -13.17 9.48
CA VAL A 165 -21.86 -14.14 8.41
C VAL A 165 -21.01 -15.40 8.58
N LEU A 166 -19.76 -15.28 9.04
CA LEU A 166 -18.91 -16.43 9.35
C LEU A 166 -19.46 -17.27 10.52
N GLY A 167 -20.02 -16.61 11.54
CA GLY A 167 -20.74 -17.27 12.63
C GLY A 167 -21.95 -18.07 12.14
N GLU A 168 -22.77 -17.47 11.28
CA GLU A 168 -23.92 -18.13 10.67
C GLU A 168 -23.53 -19.30 9.74
N THR A 169 -22.49 -19.10 8.93
CA THR A 169 -21.93 -20.14 8.03
C THR A 169 -21.44 -21.35 8.82
N SER A 170 -20.84 -21.13 10.00
CA SER A 170 -20.42 -22.21 10.90
C SER A 170 -21.60 -23.07 11.37
N GLY A 171 -22.77 -22.47 11.60
CA GLY A 171 -24.01 -23.19 11.91
C GLY A 171 -24.54 -24.03 10.75
N HIS A 172 -24.44 -23.53 9.51
CA HIS A 172 -24.83 -24.29 8.31
C HIS A 172 -23.88 -25.46 8.03
N LEU A 173 -22.58 -25.30 8.34
CA LEU A 173 -21.59 -26.36 8.23
C LEU A 173 -21.87 -27.51 9.22
N ASP A 174 -22.19 -27.21 10.49
CA ASP A 174 -22.53 -28.25 11.47
C ASP A 174 -23.79 -29.03 11.06
N ARG A 175 -24.81 -28.34 10.55
CA ARG A 175 -26.03 -28.99 10.03
C ARG A 175 -25.72 -29.91 8.84
N SER A 176 -24.85 -29.47 7.94
CA SER A 176 -24.42 -30.24 6.76
C SER A 176 -23.56 -31.45 7.15
N LEU A 177 -22.71 -31.34 8.17
CA LEU A 177 -21.96 -32.47 8.71
C LEU A 177 -22.88 -33.48 9.40
N ARG A 178 -23.91 -33.03 10.12
CA ARG A 178 -24.91 -33.92 10.74
C ARG A 178 -25.70 -34.70 9.69
N THR A 179 -26.11 -34.08 8.58
CA THR A 179 -26.82 -34.78 7.49
C THR A 179 -25.89 -35.77 6.78
N LEU A 180 -24.65 -35.37 6.47
CA LEU A 180 -23.62 -36.27 5.90
C LEU A 180 -23.36 -37.48 6.79
N LYS A 181 -23.18 -37.29 8.10
CA LYS A 181 -22.99 -38.37 9.07
C LYS A 181 -24.18 -39.34 9.09
N THR A 182 -25.39 -38.82 8.94
CA THR A 182 -26.61 -39.63 8.86
C THR A 182 -26.66 -40.45 7.57
N MET A 183 -26.28 -39.88 6.43
CA MET A 183 -26.16 -40.60 5.15
C MET A 183 -25.06 -41.67 5.19
N ALA A 184 -23.90 -41.35 5.76
CA ALA A 184 -22.79 -42.30 5.91
C ALA A 184 -23.19 -43.52 6.77
N ARG A 185 -23.89 -43.29 7.89
CA ARG A 185 -24.40 -44.38 8.73
C ARG A 185 -25.43 -45.24 8.00
N ARG A 186 -26.34 -44.64 7.22
CA ARG A 186 -27.32 -45.38 6.40
C ARG A 186 -26.63 -46.25 5.35
N LEU A 187 -25.58 -45.73 4.68
CA LEU A 187 -24.82 -46.48 3.69
C LEU A 187 -24.12 -47.70 4.30
N ALA A 188 -23.51 -47.54 5.48
CA ALA A 188 -22.90 -48.65 6.20
C ALA A 188 -23.94 -49.72 6.58
N MET A 189 -25.08 -49.30 7.14
CA MET A 189 -26.19 -50.20 7.49
C MET A 189 -26.68 -51.00 6.28
N ASN A 190 -26.89 -50.32 5.15
CA ASN A 190 -27.33 -50.95 3.90
C ASN A 190 -26.31 -51.98 3.41
N ARG A 191 -25.01 -51.67 3.46
CA ARG A 191 -23.94 -52.62 3.10
C ARG A 191 -23.96 -53.88 3.99
N PHE A 192 -24.20 -53.74 5.29
CA PHE A 192 -24.33 -54.88 6.20
C PHE A 192 -25.54 -55.76 5.85
N PHE A 193 -26.71 -55.15 5.61
CA PHE A 193 -27.91 -55.89 5.19
C PHE A 193 -27.70 -56.65 3.88
N THR A 194 -27.14 -55.99 2.86
CA THR A 194 -26.87 -56.62 1.56
C THR A 194 -25.92 -57.81 1.70
N THR A 195 -24.85 -57.66 2.49
CA THR A 195 -23.89 -58.75 2.74
C THR A 195 -24.55 -59.93 3.46
N GLY A 196 -25.42 -59.66 4.44
CA GLY A 196 -26.16 -60.69 5.17
C GLY A 196 -27.10 -61.50 4.29
N ILE A 197 -27.86 -60.84 3.40
CA ILE A 197 -28.78 -61.52 2.47
C ILE A 197 -28.01 -62.46 1.52
N ILE A 198 -26.88 -61.99 0.96
CA ILE A 198 -26.04 -62.81 0.08
C ILE A 198 -25.48 -64.02 0.84
N ALA A 199 -25.00 -63.84 2.08
CA ALA A 199 -24.48 -64.93 2.90
C ALA A 199 -25.54 -66.00 3.18
N ILE A 200 -26.76 -65.59 3.51
CA ILE A 200 -27.89 -66.52 3.75
C ILE A 200 -28.22 -67.31 2.48
N LEU A 201 -28.28 -66.65 1.31
CA LEU A 201 -28.52 -67.32 0.03
C LEU A 201 -27.47 -68.41 -0.27
N VAL A 202 -26.19 -68.10 -0.06
CA VAL A 202 -25.09 -69.07 -0.27
C VAL A 202 -25.24 -70.26 0.67
N ILE A 203 -25.54 -70.03 1.95
CA ILE A 203 -25.76 -71.11 2.93
C ILE A 203 -26.92 -72.01 2.50
N LEU A 204 -28.03 -71.42 2.03
CA LEU A 204 -29.22 -72.16 1.60
C LEU A 204 -28.92 -73.04 0.37
N ILE A 205 -28.17 -72.52 -0.60
CA ILE A 205 -27.71 -73.29 -1.77
C ILE A 205 -26.82 -74.46 -1.33
N LEU A 206 -25.86 -74.23 -0.42
CA LEU A 206 -25.00 -75.29 0.11
C LEU A 206 -25.80 -76.36 0.86
N LEU A 207 -26.80 -75.97 1.64
CA LEU A 207 -27.70 -76.89 2.35
C LEU A 207 -28.49 -77.78 1.39
N ILE A 208 -29.03 -77.21 0.32
CA ILE A 208 -29.76 -77.95 -0.72
C ILE A 208 -28.81 -78.94 -1.42
N LEU A 209 -27.61 -78.49 -1.79
CA LEU A 209 -26.61 -79.37 -2.42
C LEU A 209 -26.23 -80.51 -1.50
N TYR A 210 -25.97 -80.24 -0.22
CA TYR A 210 -25.65 -81.27 0.76
C TYR A 210 -26.77 -82.30 0.90
N ASN A 211 -28.03 -81.86 0.98
CA ASN A 211 -29.18 -82.76 1.10
C ASN A 211 -29.52 -83.50 -0.21
N LYS A 212 -29.08 -83.00 -1.36
CA LYS A 212 -29.28 -83.67 -2.66
C LYS A 212 -28.19 -84.72 -2.94
N PHE A 213 -26.96 -84.48 -2.50
CA PHE A 213 -25.82 -85.38 -2.69
C PHE A 213 -25.65 -86.42 -1.59
N ARG A 214 -26.39 -86.29 -0.49
CA ARG A 214 -26.57 -87.31 0.55
C ARG A 214 -27.83 -88.11 0.28
#